data_AF-A0A7X7MYT8-F1
#
_entry.id   AF-A0A7X7MYT8-F1
#
_cell.length_a   1.000
_cell.length_b   1.000
_cell.length_c   1.000
_cell.angle_alpha   90.00
_cell.angle_beta   90.00
_cell.angle_gamma   90.00
#
_symmetry.space_group_name_H-M   'P 1'
#
loop_
_entity.id
_entity.type
_entity.pdbx_description
1 polymer ?
#
loop_
_entity_poly.entity_id
_entity_poly.type
_entity_poly.pdbx_seq_one_letter_code
_entity_poly.pdbx_strand_id
1 'polypeptide(L)'
;DLCLNVVDGLVVYEKVIEKRLRSELPFMATENIMMDAVKAGGDRQELHERIRELSMEAGKNVKVNGLDNNLLELIAKDDAFNLSLEDLQKTMDPAKYTGRAKEQVDAFLKNVVDPVLQANQDLIGMKAEINV
;
A
#
# COMPACT_ATOMS: atom_id res chain seq x y z
N ASP A 1 29.69 12.98 -4.73
CA ASP A 1 29.24 13.30 -6.10
C ASP A 1 28.13 12.41 -6.62
N LEU A 2 28.35 11.11 -6.84
CA LEU A 2 27.32 10.22 -7.40
C LEU A 2 25.99 10.21 -6.61
N CYS A 3 26.04 10.13 -5.28
CA CYS A 3 24.83 10.16 -4.46
C CYS A 3 24.05 11.48 -4.64
N LEU A 4 24.75 12.63 -4.62
CA LEU A 4 24.13 13.94 -4.82
C LEU A 4 23.45 14.05 -6.19
N ASN A 5 24.10 13.55 -7.24
CA ASN A 5 23.54 13.55 -8.59
C ASN A 5 22.26 12.69 -8.69
N VAL A 6 22.27 11.50 -8.08
CA VAL A 6 21.11 10.60 -8.10
C VAL A 6 19.92 11.16 -7.32
N VAL A 7 20.13 11.70 -6.13
CA VAL A 7 19.02 12.21 -5.29
C VAL A 7 18.45 13.53 -5.82
N ASP A 8 19.24 14.34 -6.53
CA ASP A 8 18.80 15.59 -7.18
C ASP A 8 17.94 15.30 -8.43
N GLY A 9 18.25 14.22 -9.16
CA GLY A 9 17.57 13.83 -10.40
C GLY A 9 16.55 12.69 -10.26
N LEU A 10 16.13 12.34 -9.04
CA LEU A 10 15.25 11.17 -8.84
C LEU A 10 13.87 11.37 -9.48
N VAL A 11 13.47 10.44 -10.36
CA VAL A 11 12.15 10.45 -11.00
C VAL A 11 11.22 9.46 -10.32
N VAL A 12 10.04 9.92 -9.90
CA VAL A 12 9.01 9.10 -9.24
C VAL A 12 7.85 8.84 -10.21
N TYR A 13 7.53 7.57 -10.42
CA TYR A 13 6.43 7.14 -11.29
C TYR A 13 5.19 6.73 -10.50
N GLU A 14 4.41 7.73 -10.07
CA GLU A 14 3.25 7.53 -9.18
C GLU A 14 2.24 6.51 -9.73
N LYS A 15 1.96 6.51 -11.03
CA LYS A 15 0.99 5.57 -11.64
C LYS A 15 1.45 4.12 -11.63
N VAL A 16 2.75 3.88 -11.69
CA VAL A 16 3.31 2.53 -11.56
C VAL A 16 3.21 2.05 -10.11
N ILE A 17 3.47 2.94 -9.16
CA ILE A 17 3.32 2.68 -7.72
C ILE A 17 1.85 2.38 -7.41
N GLU A 18 0.92 3.24 -7.87
CA GLU A 18 -0.51 3.07 -7.68
C GLU A 18 -1.01 1.74 -8.27
N LYS A 19 -0.61 1.42 -9.51
CA LYS A 19 -0.97 0.15 -10.16
C LYS A 19 -0.52 -1.05 -9.34
N ARG A 20 0.74 -1.06 -8.90
CA ARG A 20 1.28 -2.15 -8.08
C ARG A 20 0.61 -2.25 -6.72
N LEU A 21 0.28 -1.12 -6.12
CA LEU A 21 -0.42 -1.13 -4.85
C LEU A 21 -1.84 -1.68 -5.00
N ARG A 22 -2.58 -1.27 -6.04
CA ARG A 22 -3.92 -1.79 -6.33
C ARG A 22 -3.94 -3.31 -6.59
N SER A 23 -2.88 -3.89 -7.18
CA SER A 23 -2.82 -5.35 -7.40
C SER A 23 -2.59 -6.15 -6.11
N GLU A 24 -1.95 -5.56 -5.10
CA GLU A 24 -1.61 -6.23 -3.84
C GLU A 24 -2.56 -5.91 -2.68
N LEU A 25 -3.16 -4.70 -2.70
CA LEU A 25 -3.97 -4.18 -1.59
C LEU A 25 -5.14 -5.09 -1.19
N PRO A 26 -5.87 -5.76 -2.11
CA PRO A 26 -6.93 -6.70 -1.71
C PRO A 26 -6.45 -7.79 -0.75
N PHE A 27 -5.23 -8.31 -0.93
CA PHE A 27 -4.68 -9.32 -0.01
C PHE A 27 -4.30 -8.74 1.35
N MET A 28 -3.77 -7.52 1.38
CA MET A 28 -3.37 -6.84 2.63
C MET A 28 -4.58 -6.36 3.44
N ALA A 29 -5.71 -6.12 2.78
CA ALA A 29 -6.92 -5.57 3.38
C ALA A 29 -7.88 -6.63 3.95
N THR A 30 -7.51 -7.92 3.92
CA THR A 30 -8.38 -9.03 4.35
C THR A 30 -8.90 -8.89 5.78
N GLU A 31 -8.06 -8.39 6.71
CA GLU A 31 -8.50 -8.12 8.10
C GLU A 31 -9.56 -7.00 8.15
N ASN A 32 -9.40 -5.93 7.38
CA ASN A 32 -10.38 -4.83 7.34
C ASN A 32 -11.72 -5.31 6.77
N ILE A 33 -11.67 -6.10 5.69
CA ILE A 33 -12.85 -6.71 5.09
C ILE A 33 -13.55 -7.64 6.08
N MET A 34 -12.80 -8.49 6.78
CA MET A 34 -13.34 -9.37 7.80
C MET A 34 -14.01 -8.58 8.93
N MET A 35 -13.40 -7.49 9.41
CA MET A 35 -14.02 -6.65 10.43
C MET A 35 -15.35 -6.06 9.98
N ASP A 36 -15.46 -5.62 8.72
CA ASP A 36 -16.70 -5.06 8.19
C ASP A 36 -17.77 -6.14 7.95
N ALA A 37 -17.39 -7.34 7.48
CA ALA A 37 -18.29 -8.47 7.34
C ALA A 37 -18.83 -8.98 8.70
N VAL A 38 -17.99 -8.99 9.74
CA VAL A 38 -18.43 -9.32 11.12
C VAL A 38 -19.41 -8.26 11.65
N LYS A 39 -19.16 -6.97 11.39
CA LYS A 39 -20.12 -5.91 11.76
C LYS A 39 -21.45 -6.04 11.00
N ALA A 40 -21.43 -6.59 9.79
CA ALA A 40 -22.62 -6.92 9.02
C ALA A 40 -23.36 -8.18 9.51
N GLY A 41 -22.88 -8.83 10.58
CA GLY A 41 -23.55 -9.92 11.28
C GLY A 41 -22.99 -11.31 11.01
N GLY A 42 -21.88 -11.44 10.27
CA GLY A 42 -21.25 -12.74 10.01
C GLY A 42 -20.42 -13.28 11.19
N ASP A 43 -20.27 -14.60 11.25
CA ASP A 43 -19.40 -15.26 12.22
C ASP A 43 -17.92 -15.06 11.84
N ARG A 44 -17.11 -14.63 12.81
CA ARG A 44 -15.70 -14.32 12.56
C ARG A 44 -14.89 -15.54 12.11
N GLN A 45 -15.14 -16.71 12.69
CA GLN A 45 -14.35 -17.90 12.43
C GLN A 45 -14.69 -18.47 11.04
N GLU A 46 -15.98 -18.48 10.68
CA GLU A 46 -16.44 -18.87 9.35
C GLU A 46 -15.90 -17.92 8.29
N LEU A 47 -16.04 -16.60 8.49
CA LEU A 47 -15.56 -15.59 7.55
C LEU A 47 -14.04 -15.63 7.35
N HIS A 48 -13.27 -15.85 8.42
CA HIS A 48 -11.83 -15.98 8.33
C HIS A 48 -11.41 -17.17 7.46
N GLU A 49 -12.09 -18.31 7.60
CA GLU A 49 -11.77 -19.48 6.79
C GLU A 49 -12.17 -19.26 5.32
N ARG A 50 -13.33 -18.65 5.06
CA ARG A 50 -13.75 -18.33 3.69
C ARG A 50 -12.83 -17.33 3.02
N ILE A 51 -12.43 -16.25 3.70
CA ILE A 51 -11.51 -15.27 3.10
C ILE A 51 -10.14 -15.87 2.81
N ARG A 52 -9.70 -16.84 3.62
CA ARG A 52 -8.47 -17.62 3.38
C ARG A 52 -8.57 -18.44 2.10
N GLU A 53 -9.66 -19.17 1.90
CA GLU A 53 -9.92 -19.97 0.69
C GLU A 53 -9.96 -19.08 -0.57
N LEU A 54 -10.73 -17.99 -0.53
CA LEU A 54 -10.83 -17.04 -1.66
C LEU A 54 -9.50 -16.35 -1.95
N SER A 55 -8.72 -16.03 -0.92
CA SER A 55 -7.36 -15.47 -1.09
C SER A 55 -6.41 -16.46 -1.77
N MET A 56 -6.53 -17.75 -1.46
CA MET A 56 -5.76 -18.80 -2.16
C MET A 56 -6.18 -18.93 -3.62
N GLU A 57 -7.47 -18.85 -3.92
CA GLU A 57 -7.99 -18.89 -5.28
C GLU A 57 -7.50 -17.69 -6.11
N ALA A 58 -7.67 -16.47 -5.62
CA ALA A 58 -7.15 -15.26 -6.26
C ALA A 58 -5.63 -15.33 -6.42
N GLY A 59 -4.92 -15.81 -5.40
CA GLY A 59 -3.47 -16.02 -5.46
C GLY A 59 -3.05 -17.03 -6.53
N LYS A 60 -3.84 -18.08 -6.77
CA LYS A 60 -3.63 -19.04 -7.86
C LYS A 60 -3.86 -18.39 -9.23
N ASN A 61 -4.90 -17.57 -9.37
CA ASN A 61 -5.16 -16.82 -10.61
C ASN A 61 -3.98 -15.92 -10.99
N VAL A 62 -3.40 -15.22 -10.02
CA VAL A 62 -2.22 -14.38 -10.26
C VAL A 62 -0.99 -15.23 -10.60
N LYS A 63 -0.65 -16.21 -9.75
CA LYS A 63 0.65 -16.91 -9.83
C LYS A 63 0.72 -17.98 -10.92
N VAL A 64 -0.38 -18.67 -11.17
CA VAL A 64 -0.42 -19.82 -12.10
C VAL A 64 -0.98 -19.40 -13.45
N ASN A 65 -2.01 -18.55 -13.45
CA ASN A 65 -2.72 -18.18 -14.68
C ASN A 65 -2.29 -16.83 -15.25
N GLY A 66 -1.48 -16.05 -14.52
CA GLY A 66 -1.03 -14.72 -14.96
C GLY A 66 -2.15 -13.68 -15.07
N LEU A 67 -3.25 -13.88 -14.34
CA LEU A 67 -4.41 -12.99 -14.34
C LEU A 67 -4.27 -11.89 -13.28
N ASP A 68 -5.11 -10.86 -13.39
CA ASP A 68 -5.22 -9.84 -12.35
C ASP A 68 -5.81 -10.43 -11.06
N ASN A 69 -5.52 -9.78 -9.93
CA ASN A 69 -6.08 -10.14 -8.64
C ASN A 69 -7.59 -9.84 -8.63
N ASN A 70 -8.39 -10.90 -8.46
CA ASN A 70 -9.85 -10.83 -8.47
C ASN A 70 -10.49 -11.12 -7.09
N LEU A 71 -9.75 -10.92 -5.99
CA LEU A 71 -10.22 -11.28 -4.65
C LEU A 71 -11.51 -10.53 -4.24
N LEU A 72 -11.63 -9.25 -4.58
CA LEU A 72 -12.82 -8.47 -4.20
C LEU A 72 -14.07 -8.97 -4.92
N GLU A 73 -13.94 -9.38 -6.19
CA GLU A 73 -15.00 -9.97 -6.98
C GLU A 73 -15.41 -11.34 -6.45
N LEU A 74 -14.46 -12.13 -5.93
CA LEU A 74 -14.75 -13.41 -5.29
C LEU A 74 -15.53 -13.20 -3.99
N ILE A 75 -15.08 -12.27 -3.13
CA ILE A 75 -15.73 -11.95 -1.86
C ILE A 75 -17.13 -11.40 -2.08
N ALA A 76 -17.31 -10.47 -3.02
CA ALA A 76 -18.62 -9.89 -3.31
C ALA A 76 -19.65 -10.89 -3.89
N LYS A 77 -19.19 -12.04 -4.39
CA LYS A 77 -20.04 -13.14 -4.88
C LYS A 77 -20.32 -14.20 -3.83
N ASP A 78 -19.63 -14.16 -2.68
CA ASP A 78 -19.85 -15.10 -1.60
C ASP A 78 -20.84 -14.50 -0.59
N ASP A 79 -22.05 -15.05 -0.59
CA ASP A 79 -23.16 -14.62 0.26
C ASP A 79 -22.81 -14.60 1.76
N ALA A 80 -21.77 -15.34 2.19
CA ALA A 80 -21.32 -15.33 3.58
C ALA A 80 -20.85 -13.95 4.06
N PHE A 81 -20.27 -13.12 3.18
CA PHE A 81 -19.73 -11.82 3.56
C PHE A 81 -20.79 -10.73 3.65
N ASN A 82 -21.89 -10.85 2.90
CA ASN A 82 -22.95 -9.84 2.82
C ASN A 82 -22.40 -8.41 2.54
N LEU A 83 -21.37 -8.32 1.69
CA LEU A 83 -20.73 -7.06 1.27
C LEU A 83 -20.81 -6.92 -0.24
N SER A 84 -21.21 -5.74 -0.72
CA SER A 84 -21.16 -5.43 -2.15
C SER A 84 -19.73 -5.13 -2.61
N LEU A 85 -19.47 -5.23 -3.91
CA LEU A 85 -18.19 -4.80 -4.48
C LEU A 85 -17.90 -3.32 -4.20
N GLU A 86 -18.94 -2.48 -4.15
CA GLU A 86 -18.81 -1.06 -3.82
C GLU A 86 -18.34 -0.87 -2.36
N ASP A 87 -18.87 -1.65 -1.43
CA ASP A 87 -18.47 -1.59 -0.02
C ASP A 87 -17.01 -2.01 0.16
N LEU A 88 -16.60 -3.08 -0.52
CA LEU A 88 -15.21 -3.52 -0.55
C LEU A 88 -14.29 -2.44 -1.13
N GLN A 89 -14.68 -1.80 -2.23
CA GLN A 89 -13.88 -0.75 -2.87
C GLN A 89 -13.65 0.47 -1.96
N LYS A 90 -14.57 0.82 -1.06
CA LYS A 90 -14.40 1.91 -0.08
C LYS A 90 -13.24 1.65 0.90
N THR A 91 -12.87 0.38 1.08
CA THR A 91 -11.74 -0.05 1.93
C THR A 91 -10.41 -0.09 1.17
N MET A 92 -10.40 0.09 -0.15
CA MET A 92 -9.21 -0.01 -1.02
C MET A 92 -8.49 1.32 -1.25
N ASP A 93 -8.62 2.28 -0.34
CA ASP A 93 -7.88 3.54 -0.40
C ASP A 93 -6.46 3.33 0.16
N PRO A 94 -5.40 3.37 -0.67
CA PRO A 94 -3.99 3.29 -0.25
C PRO A 94 -3.62 4.13 0.98
N ALA A 95 -4.15 5.34 1.08
CA ALA A 95 -3.77 6.28 2.12
C ALA A 95 -4.15 5.79 3.52
N LYS A 96 -5.13 4.88 3.63
CA LYS A 96 -5.54 4.28 4.90
C LYS A 96 -4.56 3.21 5.41
N TYR A 97 -3.59 2.79 4.59
CA TYR A 97 -2.65 1.69 4.90
C TYR A 97 -1.22 2.17 5.14
N THR A 98 -0.99 3.48 5.29
CA THR A 98 0.35 4.04 5.51
C THR A 98 0.73 4.18 6.99
N GLY A 99 -0.14 3.79 7.92
CA GLY A 99 0.10 3.94 9.35
C GLY A 99 0.44 5.39 9.71
N ARG A 100 1.59 5.62 10.35
CA ARG A 100 2.09 6.94 10.74
C ARG A 100 3.22 7.45 9.84
N ALA A 101 3.37 6.91 8.62
CA ALA A 101 4.52 7.18 7.77
C ALA A 101 4.75 8.68 7.54
N LYS A 102 3.68 9.43 7.25
CA LYS A 102 3.75 10.88 7.03
C LYS A 102 4.24 11.59 8.30
N GLU A 103 3.62 11.33 9.45
CA GLU A 103 3.97 11.99 10.71
C GLU A 103 5.39 11.63 11.16
N GLN A 104 5.84 10.41 10.89
CA GLN A 104 7.19 9.95 11.19
C GLN A 104 8.22 10.70 10.34
N VAL A 105 7.96 10.87 9.04
CA VAL A 105 8.83 11.64 8.14
C VAL A 105 8.85 13.10 8.56
N ASP A 106 7.69 13.73 8.77
CA ASP A 106 7.59 15.13 9.19
C ASP A 106 8.36 15.37 10.50
N ALA A 107 8.23 14.46 11.48
CA ALA A 107 8.95 14.54 12.74
C ALA A 107 10.47 14.32 12.59
N PHE A 108 10.89 13.41 11.72
CA PHE A 108 12.31 13.14 11.49
C PHE A 108 12.99 14.31 10.78
N LEU A 109 12.36 14.84 9.73
CA LEU A 109 12.88 16.00 9.01
C LEU A 109 13.06 17.18 9.97
N LYS A 110 12.00 17.53 10.71
CA LYS A 110 12.01 18.67 11.61
C LYS A 110 13.01 18.55 12.77
N ASN A 111 13.06 17.39 13.43
CA ASN A 111 13.77 17.28 14.70
C ASN A 111 15.19 16.75 14.55
N VAL A 112 15.53 16.15 13.40
CA VAL A 112 16.85 15.53 13.17
C VAL A 112 17.54 16.15 11.96
N VAL A 113 16.87 16.23 10.81
CA VAL A 113 17.51 16.69 9.57
C VAL A 113 17.71 18.19 9.57
N ASP A 114 16.68 18.98 9.89
CA ASP A 114 16.75 20.44 9.86
C ASP A 114 17.85 21.00 10.79
N PRO A 115 18.05 20.52 12.03
CA PRO A 115 19.18 20.96 12.87
C PRO A 115 20.55 20.66 12.26
N VAL A 116 20.70 19.49 11.61
CA VAL A 116 21.96 19.11 10.95
C VAL A 116 22.22 20.00 9.74
N LEU A 117 21.20 20.27 8.92
CA LEU A 117 21.32 21.19 7.80
C LEU A 117 21.63 22.62 8.26
N GLN A 118 21.00 23.07 9.35
CA GLN A 118 21.25 24.39 9.94
C GLN A 118 22.69 24.56 10.44
N ALA A 119 23.27 23.51 11.03
CA ALA A 119 24.65 23.53 11.50
C ALA A 119 25.69 23.51 10.35
N ASN A 120 25.28 23.17 9.13
CA ASN A 120 26.15 22.99 7.95
C ASN A 120 25.64 23.82 6.75
N GLN A 121 25.07 25.00 6.99
CA GLN A 121 24.42 25.80 5.94
C GLN A 121 25.35 26.19 4.80
N ASP A 122 26.63 26.36 5.07
CA ASP A 122 27.68 26.67 4.11
C ASP A 122 27.93 25.55 3.08
N LEU A 123 27.51 24.32 3.40
CA LEU A 123 27.63 23.15 2.54
C LEU A 123 26.39 22.91 1.66
N ILE A 124 25.31 23.66 1.87
CA ILE A 124 24.05 23.47 1.13
C ILE A 124 24.18 24.04 -0.29
N GLY A 125 23.68 23.30 -1.28
CA GLY A 125 23.67 23.74 -2.70
C GLY A 125 24.88 23.28 -3.50
N MET A 126 25.76 22.44 -2.93
CA MET A 126 26.80 21.75 -3.69
C MET A 126 26.19 20.93 -4.84
N LYS A 127 26.73 21.12 -6.04
CA LYS A 127 26.37 20.34 -7.23
C LYS A 127 27.46 19.33 -7.53
N ALA A 128 27.04 18.11 -7.86
CA ALA A 128 27.93 17.08 -8.35
C ALA A 128 27.93 17.08 -9.88
N GLU A 129 29.10 17.29 -10.48
CA GLU A 129 29.31 17.05 -11.91
C GLU A 129 29.84 15.63 -12.10
N ILE A 130 29.13 14.82 -12.89
CA ILE A 130 29.55 13.47 -13.24
C ILE A 130 30.06 13.49 -14.68
N ASN A 131 31.37 13.34 -14.83
CA ASN A 131 32.00 13.11 -16.12
C ASN A 131 32.23 11.59 -16.27
N VAL A 132 31.70 11.02 -17.35
CA VAL A 132 31.82 9.59 -17.69
C VAL A 132 32.86 9.41 -18.78
#